data_AF-A0A967X6U2-F1
#
_entry.id   AF-A0A967X6U2-F1
#
_cell.length_a   1.000
_cell.length_b   1.000
_cell.length_c   1.000
_cell.angle_alpha   90.00
_cell.angle_beta   90.00
_cell.angle_gamma   90.00
#
_symmetry.space_group_name_H-M   'P 1'
#
loop_
_entity.id
_entity.type
_entity.pdbx_description
1 polymer ?
#
loop_
_entity_poly.entity_id
_entity_poly.type
_entity_poly.pdbx_seq_one_letter_code
_entity_poly.pdbx_strand_id
1 'polypeptide(L)' 'LVVDEAGNLWVADYRRPGDEQPRWTVFGPEGRMLGTVDTPPNFRVYQIGTDFVLGRWRDQLDVEHVRLYRLNKG' A
#
# COMPACT_ATOMS: atom_id res chain seq x y z
N LEU A 1 4.25 -6.84 -6.38
CA LEU A 1 5.12 -5.64 -6.33
C LEU A 1 4.49 -4.55 -7.18
N VAL A 2 4.72 -3.29 -6.83
CA VAL A 2 4.23 -2.08 -7.53
C VAL A 2 5.39 -1.08 -7.59
N VAL A 3 5.48 -0.27 -8.65
CA VAL A 3 6.43 0.84 -8.75
C VAL A 3 5.65 2.14 -8.76
N ASP A 4 6.04 3.09 -7.91
CA ASP A 4 5.41 4.42 -7.86
C ASP A 4 6.02 5.40 -8.88
N GLU A 5 5.43 6.59 -9.00
CA GLU A 5 5.88 7.63 -9.94
C GLU A 5 7.28 8.18 -9.62
N ALA A 6 7.77 8.01 -8.39
CA ALA A 6 9.12 8.40 -7.98
C ALA A 6 10.15 7.28 -8.21
N GLY A 7 9.73 6.12 -8.74
CA GLY A 7 10.59 4.97 -8.99
C GLY A 7 10.85 4.09 -7.77
N ASN A 8 10.13 4.29 -6.66
CA ASN A 8 10.27 3.39 -5.51
C ASN A 8 9.54 2.07 -5.80
N LEU A 9 10.16 0.97 -5.40
CA LEU A 9 9.61 -0.38 -5.48
C LEU A 9 8.89 -0.72 -4.17
N TRP A 10 7.59 -1.00 -4.28
CA TRP A 10 6.72 -1.42 -3.18
C TRP A 10 6.49 -2.93 -3.25
N VAL A 11 6.95 -3.64 -2.22
CA VAL A 11 6.81 -5.09 -2.10
C VAL A 11 5.81 -5.38 -0.97
N ALA A 12 4.67 -5.98 -1.32
CA ALA A 12 3.72 -6.45 -0.32
C ALA A 12 4.30 -7.68 0.40
N ASP A 13 4.20 -7.68 1.73
CA ASP A 13 4.61 -8.81 2.54
C ASP A 13 3.73 -10.04 2.24
N TYR A 14 4.32 -11.24 2.38
CA TYR A 14 3.62 -12.49 2.12
C TYR A 14 2.45 -12.68 3.09
N ARG A 15 1.27 -13.01 2.56
CA ARG A 15 0.05 -13.23 3.36
C ARG A 15 -0.08 -14.68 3.76
N ARG A 16 -0.35 -14.94 5.04
CA ARG A 16 -0.95 -16.20 5.49
C ARG A 16 -2.47 -16.10 5.42
N PRO A 17 -3.19 -17.22 5.23
CA PRO A 17 -4.64 -17.22 5.39
C PRO A 17 -5.01 -16.71 6.79
N GLY A 18 -5.83 -15.65 6.86
CA GLY A 18 -6.26 -15.01 8.11
C GLY A 18 -5.61 -13.66 8.41
N ASP A 19 -4.57 -13.24 7.68
CA ASP A 19 -3.95 -11.93 7.87
C ASP A 19 -4.85 -10.81 7.29
N GLU A 20 -5.24 -9.84 8.12
CA GLU A 20 -5.86 -8.58 7.68
C GLU A 20 -4.81 -7.68 6.99
N GLN A 21 -5.21 -6.97 5.92
CA GLN A 21 -4.37 -6.50 4.79
C GLN A 21 -3.14 -5.58 5.07
N PRO A 22 -2.22 -5.40 4.10
CA PRO A 22 -0.84 -5.82 4.23
C PRO A 22 0.11 -4.65 4.49
N ARG A 23 1.19 -4.98 5.18
CA ARG A 23 2.41 -4.20 5.24
C ARG A 23 3.14 -4.24 3.91
N TRP A 24 3.74 -3.12 3.55
CA TRP A 24 4.58 -2.96 2.37
C TRP A 24 5.99 -2.62 2.80
N THR A 25 6.98 -3.29 2.22
CA THR A 25 8.38 -2.87 2.28
C THR A 25 8.68 -2.01 1.05
N VAL A 26 9.24 -0.81 1.27
CA VAL A 26 9.53 0.16 0.20
C VAL A 26 11.03 0.25 -0.02
N PHE A 27 11.45 0.12 -1.29
CA PHE A 27 12.82 0.27 -1.73
C PHE A 27 12.96 1.48 -2.66
N GLY A 28 14.01 2.26 -2.51
CA GLY A 28 14.35 3.35 -3.42
C GLY A 28 14.84 2.82 -4.78
N PRO A 29 14.93 3.68 -5.80
CA PRO A 29 15.40 3.31 -7.14
C PRO A 29 16.79 2.64 -7.16
N GLU A 30 17.64 2.97 -6.19
CA GLU A 30 18.97 2.40 -5.96
C GLU A 30 18.96 1.04 -5.23
N GLY A 31 17.79 0.51 -4.89
CA GLY A 31 17.60 -0.77 -4.18
C GLY A 31 17.72 -0.67 -2.66
N ARG A 32 17.90 0.52 -2.09
CA ARG A 32 17.96 0.73 -0.63
C ARG A 32 16.57 0.61 -0.01
N MET A 33 16.43 -0.15 1.08
CA MET A 33 15.19 -0.15 1.88
C MET A 33 14.98 1.23 2.52
N LEU A 34 13.85 1.87 2.19
CA LEU A 34 13.45 3.18 2.73
C LEU A 34 12.61 3.05 4.00
N GLY A 35 11.82 1.99 4.11
CA GLY A 35 10.97 1.75 5.27
C GLY A 35 9.81 0.81 4.98
N THR A 36 8.85 0.79 5.89
CA THR A 36 7.61 0.03 5.76
C THR A 36 6.39 0.92 5.82
N VAL A 37 5.35 0.59 5.07
CA VAL A 37 4.06 1.30 5.06
C VAL A 37 2.94 0.31 5.34
N ASP A 38 2.13 0.60 6.35
CA ASP A 38 0.91 -0.15 6.62
C ASP A 38 -0.27 0.50 5.86
N THR A 39 -1.05 -0.32 5.16
CA THR A 39 -2.31 0.12 4.54
C THR A 39 -3.50 -0.36 5.34
N PRO A 40 -4.67 0.32 5.28
CA PRO A 40 -5.85 -0.09 6.04
C PRO A 40 -6.29 -1.53 5.71
N PRO A 41 -6.90 -2.25 6.66
CA PRO A 41 -7.47 -3.56 6.38
C PRO A 41 -8.54 -3.44 5.29
N ASN A 42 -8.71 -4.50 4.48
CA ASN A 42 -9.63 -4.56 3.35
C ASN A 42 -9.41 -3.47 2.26
N PHE A 43 -8.25 -2.80 2.26
CA PHE A 43 -7.82 -1.88 1.22
C PHE A 43 -6.94 -2.51 0.12
N ARG A 44 -7.51 -2.70 -1.07
CA ARG A 44 -6.75 -3.08 -2.26
C ARG A 44 -6.17 -1.85 -2.94
N VAL A 45 -4.85 -1.73 -2.95
CA VAL A 45 -4.11 -0.68 -3.65
C VAL A 45 -4.27 -0.81 -5.17
N TYR A 46 -4.50 0.33 -5.84
CA TYR A 46 -4.53 0.45 -7.30
C TYR A 46 -3.47 1.42 -7.83
N GLN A 47 -3.19 2.51 -7.11
CA GLN A 47 -2.14 3.47 -7.46
C GLN A 47 -1.44 3.96 -6.20
N ILE A 48 -0.14 4.21 -6.33
CA ILE A 48 0.71 4.81 -5.31
C ILE A 48 1.33 6.04 -5.94
N GLY A 49 0.96 7.22 -5.45
CA GLY A 49 1.57 8.49 -5.83
C GLY A 49 2.71 8.87 -4.91
N THR A 50 3.28 10.06 -5.10
CA THR A 50 4.39 10.56 -4.28
C THR A 50 4.01 10.73 -2.80
N ASP A 51 2.77 11.09 -2.52
CA ASP A 51 2.24 11.44 -1.20
C ASP A 51 0.86 10.83 -0.91
N PHE A 52 0.39 9.88 -1.72
CA PHE A 52 -0.90 9.20 -1.52
C PHE A 52 -0.91 7.74 -1.97
N VAL A 53 -1.90 7.00 -1.48
CA VAL A 53 -2.31 5.69 -2.00
C VAL A 53 -3.78 5.73 -2.34
N LEU A 54 -4.12 5.33 -3.56
CA LEU A 54 -5.48 5.19 -4.05
C LEU A 54 -5.81 3.72 -4.21
N GLY A 55 -7.02 3.36 -3.80
CA GLY A 55 -7.46 1.98 -3.89
C GLY A 55 -8.92 1.83 -3.53
N ARG A 56 -9.31 0.57 -3.46
CA ARG A 56 -10.65 0.17 -3.06
C ARG A 56 -10.61 -0.40 -1.65
N TRP A 57 -11.39 0.19 -0.77
CA TRP A 57 -11.65 -0.31 0.55
C TRP A 57 -13.01 -1.00 0.60
N ARG A 58 -13.16 -2.05 1.41
CA ARG A 58 -14.48 -2.62 1.71
C ARG A 58 -14.84 -2.46 3.17
N ASP A 59 -16.08 -2.07 3.41
CA ASP A 59 -16.63 -1.97 4.76
C ASP A 59 -17.11 -3.32 5.29
N GLN A 60 -17.71 -3.29 6.48
CA GLN A 60 -18.22 -4.49 7.16
C GLN A 60 -19.41 -5.13 6.44
N LEU A 61 -20.05 -4.42 5.50
CA LEU A 61 -21.15 -4.92 4.67
C LEU A 61 -20.64 -5.35 3.27
N ASP A 62 -19.32 -5.46 3.09
CA ASP A 62 -18.60 -5.76 1.84
C ASP A 62 -18.87 -4.74 0.72
N VAL A 63 -19.39 -3.55 1.05
CA VAL A 63 -19.62 -2.47 0.08
C VAL A 63 -18.28 -1.87 -0.32
N GLU A 64 -18.08 -1.69 -1.62
CA GLU A 64 -16.82 -1.19 -2.18
C GLU A 64 -16.80 0.35 -2.21
N HIS A 65 -15.77 0.94 -1.59
CA HIS A 65 -15.52 2.38 -1.56
C HIS A 65 -14.18 2.70 -2.21
N VAL A 66 -14.14 3.70 -3.09
CA VAL A 66 -12.87 4.27 -3.57
C VAL A 66 -12.35 5.22 -2.49
N ARG A 67 -11.11 4.98 -2.02
CA ARG A 67 -10.48 5.81 -1.00
C ARG A 67 -9.07 6.22 -1.42
N LEU A 68 -8.75 7.47 -1.13
CA LEU A 68 -7.41 8.03 -1.21
C LEU A 68 -6.91 8.30 0.21
N TYR A 69 -5.76 7.74 0.54
CA TYR A 69 -5.08 7.96 1.82
C TYR A 69 -3.79 8.72 1.59
N ARG A 70 -3.49 9.68 2.46
CA ARG A 70 -2.20 10.39 2.42
C ARG A 70 -1.09 9.49 2.96
N LEU A 71 0.04 9.46 2.26
CA LEU A 71 1.28 8.84 2.72
C LEU A 71 2.00 9.78 3.68
N ASN A 72 2.25 9.29 4.89
CA ASN A 72 3.09 9.98 5.86
C ASN A 72 4.51 9.40 5.78
N LYS A 73 5.46 10.21 5.31
CA LYS A 73 6.89 9.91 5.39
C LYS A 73 7.39 10.57 6.67
N GLY A 74 7.93 9.77 7.60
CA GLY A 74 8.46 10.26 8.88
C GLY A 74 9.68 11.15 8.71
#